data_AF-A0A968UC78-F1
#
_entry.id   AF-A0A968UC78-F1
#
_cell.length_a   1.000
_cell.length_b   1.000
_cell.length_c   1.000
_cell.angle_alpha   90.00
_cell.angle_beta   90.00
_cell.angle_gamma   90.00
#
_symmetry.space_group_name_H-M   'P 1'
#
loop_
_entity.id
_entity.type
_entity.pdbx_description
1 polymer ?
#
loop_
_entity_poly.entity_id
_entity_poly.type
_entity_poly.pdbx_seq_one_letter_code
_entity_poly.pdbx_strand_id
1 'polypeptide(L)'
;MADSSHSVLQSASTSPISSNGTIPAVSTGIFVCVHGHFYQPPRENPYLDAIEKQPSAAPFHNWNERIHHECYRPNAYARILNDRGEVIRIVNTFEYISFNLGPTLLSWMERYDLETYQRILDADRHSCARLNGHGNAIAQVYNHMILPWPIPATK
;
A
#
# COMPACT_ATOMS: atom_id res chain seq x y z
N MET A 1 22.25 -53.13 44.01
CA MET A 1 21.03 -52.92 44.83
C MET A 1 20.16 -51.94 44.06
N ALA A 2 18.94 -52.38 43.76
CA ALA A 2 18.01 -51.79 42.79
C ALA A 2 17.30 -50.53 43.30
N ASP A 3 16.92 -49.62 42.38
CA ASP A 3 15.52 -49.22 42.08
C ASP A 3 15.53 -48.28 40.84
N SER A 4 14.86 -48.60 39.72
CA SER A 4 13.46 -48.23 39.34
C SER A 4 13.22 -46.71 39.41
N SER A 5 12.57 -45.99 38.49
CA SER A 5 11.76 -46.26 37.29
C SER A 5 11.31 -44.89 36.72
N HIS A 6 10.70 -44.89 35.53
CA HIS A 6 9.84 -43.86 34.91
C HIS A 6 10.44 -42.77 33.97
N SER A 7 10.39 -43.14 32.68
CA SER A 7 9.84 -42.40 31.53
C SER A 7 9.23 -41.01 31.79
N VAL A 8 9.74 -39.99 31.07
CA VAL A 8 9.03 -38.74 30.79
C VAL A 8 9.00 -38.52 29.28
N LEU A 9 7.82 -38.78 28.69
CA LEU A 9 7.37 -38.17 27.45
C LEU A 9 7.04 -36.70 27.76
N GLN A 10 7.53 -35.75 26.98
CA GLN A 10 7.02 -34.38 27.00
C GLN A 10 6.51 -34.00 25.61
N SER A 11 5.19 -34.09 25.50
CA SER A 11 4.34 -33.71 24.38
C SER A 11 4.41 -32.21 24.11
N ALA A 12 4.46 -31.85 22.83
CA ALA A 12 4.28 -30.50 22.33
C ALA A 12 3.04 -29.83 22.94
N SER A 13 3.23 -28.67 23.57
CA SER A 13 2.16 -27.84 24.09
C SER A 13 1.46 -27.12 22.94
N THR A 14 0.36 -27.70 22.45
CA THR A 14 -0.66 -26.98 21.70
C THR A 14 -1.29 -25.94 22.61
N SER A 15 -1.12 -24.66 22.28
CA SER A 15 -1.83 -23.58 22.96
C SER A 15 -3.35 -23.75 22.74
N PRO A 16 -4.18 -23.66 23.79
CA PRO A 16 -5.62 -23.80 23.62
C PRO A 16 -6.16 -22.60 22.84
N ILE A 17 -6.91 -22.89 21.77
CA ILE A 17 -7.75 -21.94 21.06
C ILE A 17 -8.78 -21.41 22.07
N SER A 18 -8.62 -20.16 22.50
CA SER A 18 -9.65 -19.47 23.28
C SER A 18 -10.82 -19.17 22.38
N SER A 19 -11.88 -19.97 22.52
CA SER A 19 -13.21 -19.78 21.98
C SER A 19 -13.97 -18.71 22.77
N ASN A 20 -13.50 -17.46 22.74
CA ASN A 20 -14.29 -16.31 23.19
C ASN A 20 -14.40 -15.34 22.03
N GLY A 21 -15.57 -15.38 21.37
CA GLY A 21 -16.00 -14.39 20.38
C GLY A 21 -16.25 -13.04 21.02
N THR A 22 -15.20 -12.44 21.57
CA THR A 22 -15.20 -11.05 21.99
C THR A 22 -15.17 -10.22 20.72
N ILE A 23 -16.34 -9.69 20.32
CA ILE A 23 -16.39 -8.60 19.34
C ILE A 23 -15.37 -7.57 19.82
N PRO A 24 -14.39 -7.17 18.97
CA PRO A 24 -13.40 -6.17 19.37
C PRO A 24 -14.13 -4.99 19.97
N ALA A 25 -13.73 -4.56 21.17
CA ALA A 25 -14.35 -3.43 21.85
C ALA A 25 -14.50 -2.29 20.84
N VAL A 26 -15.74 -1.84 20.60
CA VAL A 26 -16.02 -0.76 19.66
C VAL A 26 -15.18 0.41 20.12
N SER A 27 -14.21 0.81 19.29
CA SER A 27 -13.33 1.91 19.60
C SER A 27 -14.19 3.15 19.85
N THR A 28 -14.11 3.71 21.04
CA THR A 28 -14.83 4.94 21.41
C THR A 28 -13.90 6.14 21.16
N GLY A 29 -14.40 7.17 20.46
CA GLY A 29 -13.59 8.37 20.17
C GLY A 29 -13.91 9.03 18.83
N ILE A 30 -13.04 9.96 18.44
CA ILE A 30 -13.08 10.64 17.15
C ILE A 30 -12.24 9.83 16.15
N PHE A 31 -12.84 9.46 15.03
CA PHE A 31 -12.17 8.73 13.95
C PHE A 31 -11.90 9.67 12.79
N VAL A 32 -10.69 9.59 12.25
CA VAL A 32 -10.30 10.26 11.01
C VAL A 32 -9.98 9.19 9.99
N CYS A 33 -10.64 9.23 8.84
CA CYS A 33 -10.36 8.37 7.71
C CYS A 33 -9.79 9.21 6.57
N VAL A 34 -8.69 8.73 6.00
CA VAL A 34 -8.06 9.32 4.82
C VAL A 34 -7.97 8.22 3.75
N HIS A 35 -8.40 8.56 2.53
CA HIS A 35 -8.31 7.68 1.38
C HIS A 35 -7.54 8.38 0.25
N GLY A 36 -6.50 7.72 -0.26
CA GLY A 36 -5.71 8.20 -1.38
C GLY A 36 -6.08 7.51 -2.68
N HIS A 37 -6.63 8.28 -3.63
CA HIS A 37 -6.93 7.80 -4.98
C HIS A 37 -5.83 8.25 -5.96
N PHE A 38 -5.04 7.30 -6.46
CA PHE A 38 -3.85 7.61 -7.27
C PHE A 38 -3.96 7.04 -8.69
N TYR A 39 -3.96 7.93 -9.69
CA TYR A 39 -4.06 7.55 -11.10
C TYR A 39 -3.25 8.48 -12.00
N GLN A 40 -2.69 7.92 -13.06
CA GLN A 40 -2.11 8.63 -14.20
C GLN A 40 -2.68 8.03 -15.48
N PRO A 41 -3.25 8.84 -16.40
CA PRO A 41 -3.61 8.33 -17.72
C PRO A 41 -2.37 7.84 -18.47
N PRO A 42 -2.52 6.86 -19.40
CA PRO A 42 -1.47 6.52 -20.36
C PRO A 42 -0.99 7.79 -21.08
N ARG A 43 0.33 7.91 -21.23
CA ARG A 43 0.98 9.05 -21.91
C ARG A 43 2.01 8.61 -22.96
N GLU A 44 2.20 7.31 -23.09
CA GLU A 44 3.09 6.68 -24.03
C GLU A 44 2.58 6.89 -25.45
N ASN A 45 3.50 7.23 -26.37
CA ASN A 45 3.21 7.22 -27.79
C ASN A 45 3.09 5.75 -28.25
N PRO A 46 1.97 5.33 -28.86
CA PRO A 46 1.72 3.92 -29.21
C PRO A 46 2.70 3.36 -30.24
N TYR A 47 3.40 4.22 -30.99
CA TYR A 47 4.41 3.81 -31.95
C TYR A 47 5.82 3.69 -31.34
N LEU A 48 6.07 4.40 -30.24
CA LEU A 48 7.40 4.49 -29.62
C LEU A 48 7.48 3.72 -28.29
N ASP A 49 6.32 3.33 -27.74
CA ASP A 49 6.18 2.77 -26.38
C ASP A 49 6.92 3.59 -25.31
N ALA A 50 6.96 4.91 -25.52
CA ALA A 50 7.72 5.85 -24.70
C ALA A 50 6.96 7.17 -24.53
N ILE A 51 7.18 7.83 -23.40
CA ILE A 51 6.60 9.14 -23.11
C ILE A 51 7.54 10.21 -23.68
N GLU A 52 7.02 11.00 -24.61
CA GLU A 52 7.74 12.13 -25.19
C GLU A 52 8.01 13.22 -24.15
N LYS A 53 8.97 14.10 -24.46
CA LYS A 53 9.29 15.22 -23.57
C LYS A 53 8.08 16.16 -23.45
N GLN A 54 7.68 16.48 -22.23
CA GLN A 54 6.59 17.41 -21.94
C GLN A 54 7.15 18.67 -21.28
N PRO A 55 7.29 19.80 -22.00
CA PRO A 55 7.97 20.99 -21.48
C PRO A 55 7.39 21.55 -20.18
N SER A 56 6.08 21.40 -19.95
CA SER A 56 5.41 21.86 -18.73
C SER A 56 5.72 21.01 -17.48
N ALA A 57 6.37 19.84 -17.66
CA ALA A 57 6.84 19.01 -16.57
C ALA A 57 8.24 19.39 -16.06
N ALA A 58 8.86 20.45 -16.59
CA ALA A 58 10.19 20.89 -16.18
C ALA A 58 10.30 21.02 -14.64
N PRO A 59 11.43 20.58 -14.04
CA PRO A 59 12.67 20.11 -14.69
C PRO A 59 12.65 18.65 -15.19
N PHE A 60 11.56 17.92 -14.97
CA PHE A 60 11.44 16.50 -15.36
C PHE A 60 11.18 16.34 -16.85
N HIS A 61 11.45 15.14 -17.39
CA HIS A 61 11.24 14.85 -18.80
C HIS A 61 9.75 14.79 -19.15
N ASN A 62 8.91 14.27 -18.24
CA ASN A 62 7.46 14.17 -18.42
C ASN A 62 6.69 14.28 -17.09
N TRP A 63 5.37 14.37 -17.18
CA TRP A 63 4.50 14.51 -16.01
C TRP A 63 4.45 13.27 -15.11
N ASN A 64 4.69 12.05 -15.63
CA ASN A 64 4.75 10.87 -14.78
C ASN A 64 5.91 10.97 -13.79
N GLU A 65 7.10 11.35 -14.27
CA GLU A 65 8.29 11.55 -13.44
C GLU A 65 8.08 12.66 -12.42
N ARG A 66 7.55 13.81 -12.85
CA ARG A 66 7.31 14.94 -11.96
C ARG A 66 6.37 14.60 -10.83
N ILE A 67 5.21 14.04 -11.16
CA ILE A 67 4.19 13.73 -10.14
C ILE A 67 4.67 12.57 -9.25
N HIS A 68 5.42 11.62 -9.80
CA HIS A 68 6.06 10.59 -8.98
C HIS A 68 7.02 11.19 -7.95
N HIS A 69 7.88 12.10 -8.37
CA HIS A 69 8.83 12.78 -7.49
C HIS A 69 8.13 13.67 -6.45
N GLU A 70 7.07 14.37 -6.83
CA GLU A 70 6.38 15.33 -5.95
C GLU A 70 5.30 14.68 -5.05
N CYS A 71 4.76 13.52 -5.43
CA CYS A 71 3.61 12.92 -4.74
C CYS A 71 3.87 11.47 -4.31
N TYR A 72 4.09 10.55 -5.25
CA TYR A 72 4.05 9.12 -4.93
C TYR A 72 5.26 8.67 -4.10
N ARG A 73 6.47 9.05 -4.50
CA ARG A 73 7.70 8.76 -3.76
C ARG A 73 7.65 9.43 -2.37
N PRO A 74 7.30 10.72 -2.23
CA PRO A 74 7.14 11.33 -0.90
C PRO A 74 6.12 10.65 0.02
N ASN A 75 5.07 10.03 -0.51
CA ASN A 75 4.14 9.24 0.31
C ASN A 75 4.81 7.95 0.86
N ALA A 76 5.64 7.28 0.07
CA ALA A 76 6.40 6.11 0.53
C ALA A 76 7.54 6.44 1.52
N TYR A 77 7.95 7.72 1.59
CA TYR A 77 9.06 8.23 2.40
C TYR A 77 8.70 9.52 3.16
N ALA A 78 7.48 9.62 3.67
CA ALA A 78 7.00 10.83 4.30
C ALA A 78 7.82 11.15 5.55
N ARG A 79 8.34 12.37 5.61
CA ARG A 79 9.19 12.85 6.71
C ARG A 79 8.32 13.50 7.77
N ILE A 80 8.45 13.04 8.99
CA ILE A 80 7.89 13.70 10.17
C ILE A 80 8.99 14.57 10.76
N LEU A 81 8.69 15.85 10.94
CA LEU A 81 9.61 16.86 11.44
C LEU A 81 9.28 17.22 12.90
N ASN A 82 10.29 17.65 13.66
CA ASN A 82 10.07 18.30 14.95
C ASN A 82 9.84 19.82 14.80
N ASP A 83 9.65 20.52 15.92
CA ASP A 83 9.43 21.99 15.96
C ASP A 83 10.61 22.81 15.41
N ARG A 84 11.79 22.19 15.23
CA ARG A 84 12.99 22.80 14.65
C ARG A 84 13.18 22.47 13.17
N GLY A 85 12.28 21.71 12.57
CA GLY A 85 12.34 21.29 11.17
C GLY A 85 13.26 20.09 10.90
N GLU A 86 13.71 19.39 11.94
CA GLU A 86 14.61 18.23 11.82
C GLU A 86 13.79 16.95 11.62
N VAL A 87 14.26 16.05 10.76
CA VAL A 87 13.58 14.78 10.49
C VAL A 87 13.74 13.84 11.70
N ILE A 88 12.63 13.54 12.36
CA ILE A 88 12.60 12.59 13.49
C ILE A 88 12.19 11.18 13.07
N ARG A 89 11.46 11.05 11.96
CA ARG A 89 11.02 9.77 11.44
C ARG A 89 10.70 9.86 9.95
N ILE A 90 10.96 8.78 9.23
CA ILE A 90 10.43 8.56 7.87
C ILE A 90 9.38 7.46 7.98
N VAL A 91 8.17 7.74 7.51
CA VAL A 91 7.04 6.81 7.52
C VAL A 91 6.55 6.58 6.10
N ASN A 92 5.97 5.42 5.85
CA ASN A 92 5.27 5.14 4.62
C ASN A 92 3.77 5.42 4.85
N THR A 93 3.21 6.45 4.19
CA THR A 93 1.81 6.84 4.44
C THR A 93 0.83 5.75 4.00
N PHE A 94 1.17 4.99 2.96
CA PHE A 94 0.37 3.86 2.47
C PHE A 94 0.13 2.78 3.54
N GLU A 95 1.02 2.69 4.54
CA GLU A 95 0.83 1.77 5.68
C GLU A 95 -0.33 2.17 6.59
N TYR A 96 -0.79 3.42 6.54
CA TYR A 96 -1.74 3.98 7.51
C TYR A 96 -3.02 4.56 6.88
N ILE A 97 -3.00 4.94 5.62
CA ILE A 97 -4.19 5.40 4.87
C ILE A 97 -4.72 4.26 3.99
N SER A 98 -6.02 4.25 3.73
CA SER A 98 -6.55 3.42 2.64
C SER A 98 -6.17 4.02 1.29
N PHE A 99 -5.93 3.19 0.27
CA PHE A 99 -5.52 3.70 -1.04
C PHE A 99 -5.90 2.79 -2.19
N ASN A 100 -5.97 3.35 -3.39
CA ASN A 100 -6.03 2.58 -4.63
C ASN A 100 -5.06 3.20 -5.65
N LEU A 101 -4.45 2.35 -6.48
CA LEU A 101 -3.52 2.75 -7.53
C LEU A 101 -3.98 2.21 -8.88
N GLY A 102 -3.98 3.07 -9.89
CA GLY A 102 -4.27 2.68 -11.26
C GLY A 102 -3.21 1.74 -11.85
N PRO A 103 -3.58 0.82 -12.76
CA PRO A 103 -2.67 -0.17 -13.33
C PRO A 103 -1.53 0.50 -14.13
N THR A 104 -1.83 1.55 -14.89
CA THR A 104 -0.87 2.35 -15.66
C THR A 104 0.24 2.90 -14.76
N LEU A 105 -0.13 3.39 -13.58
CA LEU A 105 0.80 3.96 -12.62
C LEU A 105 1.68 2.88 -11.98
N LEU A 106 1.10 1.76 -11.56
CA LEU A 106 1.87 0.65 -10.97
C LEU A 106 2.86 0.05 -11.98
N SER A 107 2.44 -0.23 -13.21
CA SER A 107 3.32 -0.72 -14.27
C SER A 107 4.41 0.28 -14.66
N TRP A 108 4.13 1.58 -14.54
CA TRP A 108 5.16 2.60 -14.73
C TRP A 108 6.17 2.58 -13.57
N MET A 109 5.72 2.57 -12.31
CA MET A 109 6.64 2.53 -11.15
C MET A 109 7.50 1.27 -11.15
N GLU A 110 6.95 0.11 -11.49
CA GLU A 110 7.70 -1.15 -11.58
C GLU A 110 8.92 -1.04 -12.52
N ARG A 111 8.78 -0.28 -13.63
CA ARG A 111 9.84 -0.08 -14.62
C ARG A 111 10.82 1.05 -14.27
N TYR A 112 10.32 2.15 -13.71
CA TYR A 112 11.11 3.39 -13.54
C TYR A 112 11.57 3.66 -12.10
N ASP A 113 10.91 3.10 -11.08
CA ASP A 113 11.30 3.21 -9.67
C ASP A 113 10.81 1.98 -8.86
N LEU A 114 11.52 0.87 -9.06
CA LEU A 114 11.24 -0.41 -8.39
C LEU A 114 11.28 -0.30 -6.86
N GLU A 115 12.09 0.61 -6.31
CA GLU A 115 12.21 0.82 -4.87
C GLU A 115 10.89 1.36 -4.29
N THR A 116 10.33 2.42 -4.90
CA THR A 116 9.03 2.96 -4.47
C THR A 116 7.90 1.94 -4.70
N TYR A 117 7.92 1.23 -5.83
CA TYR A 117 6.96 0.17 -6.12
C TYR A 117 6.95 -0.89 -5.00
N GLN A 118 8.12 -1.42 -4.63
CA GLN A 118 8.22 -2.45 -3.61
C GLN A 118 7.75 -1.96 -2.24
N ARG A 119 8.04 -0.70 -1.89
CA ARG A 119 7.57 -0.11 -0.63
C ARG A 119 6.06 0.06 -0.55
N ILE A 120 5.40 0.30 -1.67
CA ILE A 120 3.92 0.34 -1.71
C ILE A 120 3.36 -1.06 -1.44
N LEU A 121 3.96 -2.10 -2.03
CA LEU A 121 3.54 -3.49 -1.76
C LEU A 121 3.79 -3.89 -0.31
N ASP A 122 4.96 -3.52 0.24
CA ASP A 122 5.31 -3.78 1.63
C ASP A 122 4.37 -3.03 2.58
N ALA A 123 3.93 -1.82 2.20
CA ALA A 123 2.99 -1.05 2.99
C ALA A 123 1.66 -1.78 3.18
N ASP A 124 1.13 -2.37 2.10
CA ASP A 124 -0.10 -3.15 2.19
C ASP A 124 0.09 -4.40 3.07
N ARG A 125 1.22 -5.12 2.91
CA ARG A 125 1.56 -6.27 3.76
C ARG A 125 1.66 -5.89 5.25
N HIS A 126 2.33 -4.78 5.56
CA HIS A 126 2.43 -4.27 6.92
C HIS A 126 1.06 -3.86 7.46
N SER A 127 0.21 -3.24 6.63
CA SER A 127 -1.16 -2.89 7.02
C SER A 127 -2.01 -4.12 7.32
N CYS A 128 -1.93 -5.18 6.50
CA CYS A 128 -2.57 -6.47 6.74
C CYS A 128 -2.15 -7.05 8.09
N ALA A 129 -0.84 -7.09 8.37
CA ALA A 129 -0.33 -7.58 9.65
C ALA A 129 -0.86 -6.78 10.85
N ARG A 130 -0.99 -5.46 10.69
CA ARG A 130 -1.48 -4.53 11.73
C ARG A 130 -3.00 -4.59 11.92
N LEU A 131 -3.77 -4.90 10.88
CA LEU A 131 -5.23 -4.81 10.83
C LEU A 131 -5.88 -6.21 10.70
N ASN A 132 -5.35 -7.22 11.38
CA ASN A 132 -5.94 -8.56 11.45
C ASN A 132 -6.19 -9.22 10.07
N GLY A 133 -5.32 -8.97 9.10
CA GLY A 133 -5.41 -9.50 7.74
C GLY A 133 -6.09 -8.57 6.73
N HIS A 134 -6.54 -7.38 7.14
CA HIS A 134 -7.16 -6.40 6.25
C HIS A 134 -6.14 -5.38 5.73
N GLY A 135 -5.86 -5.43 4.43
CA GLY A 135 -4.97 -4.48 3.77
C GLY A 135 -5.62 -3.11 3.58
N ASN A 136 -4.78 -2.09 3.47
CA ASN A 136 -5.19 -0.74 3.12
C ASN A 136 -5.39 -0.55 1.61
N ALA A 137 -4.79 -1.41 0.79
CA ALA A 137 -4.92 -1.36 -0.66
C ALA A 137 -6.31 -1.85 -1.10
N ILE A 138 -6.96 -1.05 -1.94
CA ILE A 138 -8.30 -1.30 -2.48
C ILE A 138 -8.21 -1.36 -4.01
N ALA A 139 -8.97 -2.29 -4.60
CA ALA A 139 -9.03 -2.42 -6.05
C ALA A 139 -9.66 -1.18 -6.71
N GLN A 140 -9.13 -0.78 -7.86
CA GLN A 140 -9.70 0.26 -8.74
C GLN A 140 -10.19 -0.36 -10.05
N VAL A 141 -11.18 0.27 -10.68
CA VAL A 141 -11.53 0.03 -12.09
C VAL A 141 -10.32 0.24 -12.99
N TYR A 142 -10.12 -0.67 -13.94
CA TYR A 142 -8.94 -0.70 -14.83
C TYR A 142 -8.72 0.61 -15.61
N ASN A 143 -9.77 1.15 -16.24
CA ASN A 143 -9.67 2.26 -17.20
C ASN A 143 -10.08 3.64 -16.66
N HIS A 144 -10.03 3.90 -15.35
CA HIS A 144 -10.48 5.17 -14.72
C HIS A 144 -11.80 5.72 -15.34
N MET A 145 -12.71 4.82 -15.70
CA MET A 145 -13.95 5.17 -16.39
C MET A 145 -14.96 5.71 -15.39
N ILE A 146 -15.76 6.69 -15.80
CA ILE A 146 -16.90 7.18 -15.01
C ILE A 146 -17.96 6.07 -14.98
N LEU A 147 -18.15 5.39 -13.85
CA LEU A 147 -19.24 4.43 -13.67
C LEU A 147 -20.51 5.12 -13.13
N PRO A 148 -21.72 4.69 -13.52
CA PRO A 148 -22.06 3.54 -14.37
C PRO A 148 -22.24 3.89 -15.87
N TRP A 149 -21.60 4.95 -16.38
CA TRP A 149 -21.78 5.39 -17.78
C TRP A 149 -21.60 4.29 -18.87
N PRO A 150 -20.70 3.29 -18.73
CA PRO A 150 -20.58 2.24 -19.71
C PRO A 150 -21.85 1.40 -19.77
N ILE A 151 -22.35 1.17 -20.99
CA ILE A 151 -23.37 0.15 -21.23
C ILE A 151 -22.78 -1.18 -20.74
N PRO A 152 -23.46 -1.93 -19.85
CA PRO A 152 -23.01 -3.24 -19.45
C PRO A 152 -22.75 -4.08 -20.69
N ALA A 153 -21.58 -4.71 -20.80
CA ALA A 153 -21.36 -5.66 -21.87
C ALA A 153 -22.43 -6.75 -21.74
N THR A 154 -23.42 -6.74 -22.64
CA THR A 154 -24.33 -7.86 -22.81
C THR A 154 -23.46 -9.05 -23.21
N LYS A 155 -23.42 -10.07 -22.36
CA LYS A 155 -22.87 -11.38 -22.73
C LYS A 155 -23.70 -12.00 -23.84
#